data_AF-A0A9W9AQS8-F1
#
_entry.id   AF-A0A9W9AQS8-F1
#
_cell.length_a   1.000
_cell.length_b   1.000
_cell.length_c   1.000
_cell.angle_alpha   90.00
_cell.angle_beta   90.00
_cell.angle_gamma   90.00
#
_symmetry.space_group_name_H-M   'P 1'
#
loop_
_entity.id
_entity.type
_entity.pdbx_description
1 polymer ?
#
loop_
_entity_poly.entity_id
_entity_poly.type
_entity_poly.pdbx_seq_one_letter_code
_entity_poly.pdbx_strand_id
1 'polypeptide(L)'
;MIAISNIHLQREHSFSPMMMVNRSENCATRRLSQCTSFGVSTNDISQKFYGDPDDATDLSELDFYARKAVIEEVAEWCDENEGKKPEAIHNNRWTQILYRYEIVKSSAKRPVRDMVFTDGTISRFLFVMIFPETCDSGNFSHHDYDTMTKYQADRFMSLLTYLHHDIQSLSRVRATYTTPERKFKLNIDFLTKLGSPTSSIKPSIWHVTSDEFVPCLSASELDKMDNVVAQGESSKTRTTQSVRDKVLGSAETKPNVSSHWKHRNPRQCDLCQTISRG
;
A
#
# COMPACT_ATOMS: atom_id res chain seq x y z
N MET A 1 -30.51 0.45 35.69
CA MET A 1 -29.75 -0.74 35.22
C MET A 1 -30.06 -0.87 33.73
N ILE A 2 -29.23 -0.28 32.87
CA ILE A 2 -29.44 -0.21 31.42
C ILE A 2 -28.57 -1.30 30.80
N ALA A 3 -29.19 -2.32 30.24
CA ALA A 3 -28.51 -3.34 29.47
C ALA A 3 -28.20 -2.76 28.08
N ILE A 4 -26.92 -2.52 27.80
CA ILE A 4 -26.43 -2.21 26.47
C ILE A 4 -26.19 -3.53 25.76
N SER A 5 -26.99 -3.78 24.73
CA SER A 5 -26.90 -4.94 23.84
C SER A 5 -25.58 -4.90 23.06
N ASN A 6 -24.65 -5.78 23.41
CA ASN A 6 -23.46 -6.05 22.58
C ASN A 6 -23.89 -6.79 21.31
N ILE A 7 -24.00 -6.07 20.19
CA ILE A 7 -24.07 -6.69 18.86
C ILE A 7 -22.63 -7.02 18.46
N HIS A 8 -22.18 -8.21 18.83
CA HIS A 8 -20.98 -8.83 18.27
C HIS A 8 -21.39 -9.61 17.02
N LEU A 9 -21.47 -8.92 15.87
CA LEU A 9 -21.59 -9.56 14.56
C LEU A 9 -20.21 -10.16 14.20
N GLN A 10 -19.90 -11.32 14.76
CA GLN A 10 -18.89 -12.20 14.17
C GLN A 10 -19.49 -12.73 12.87
N ARG A 11 -19.12 -12.11 11.73
CA ARG A 11 -19.25 -12.75 10.43
C ARG A 11 -18.33 -13.97 10.44
N GLU A 12 -18.91 -15.17 10.48
CA GLU A 12 -18.18 -16.39 10.17
C GLU A 12 -17.75 -16.32 8.71
N HIS A 13 -16.54 -15.84 8.46
CA HIS A 13 -15.91 -15.92 7.16
C HIS A 13 -15.61 -17.40 6.89
N SER A 14 -16.43 -18.02 6.04
CA SER A 14 -16.24 -19.40 5.58
C SER A 14 -14.81 -19.58 5.07
N PHE A 15 -14.06 -20.47 5.73
CA PHE A 15 -12.70 -20.84 5.35
C PHE A 15 -12.71 -21.44 3.94
N SER A 16 -11.96 -20.83 3.02
CA SER A 16 -11.72 -21.41 1.70
C SER A 16 -10.44 -22.25 1.74
N PRO A 17 -10.53 -23.59 1.75
CA PRO A 17 -9.35 -24.48 1.81
C PRO A 17 -8.40 -24.35 0.60
N MET A 18 -8.78 -23.58 -0.43
CA MET A 18 -7.99 -23.39 -1.65
C MET A 18 -7.11 -22.13 -1.64
N MET A 19 -7.19 -21.27 -0.62
CA MET A 19 -6.33 -20.07 -0.53
C MET A 19 -5.05 -20.35 0.26
N MET A 20 -3.96 -20.70 -0.45
CA MET A 20 -2.62 -20.73 0.12
C MET A 20 -2.07 -19.30 0.27
N VAL A 21 -1.48 -18.99 1.45
CA VAL A 21 -0.81 -17.71 1.68
C VAL A 21 0.56 -17.74 1.01
N ASN A 22 0.68 -17.04 -0.12
CA ASN A 22 1.97 -16.82 -0.77
C ASN A 22 2.53 -15.48 -0.28
N ARG A 23 3.61 -15.47 0.50
CA ARG A 23 4.23 -14.24 1.02
C ARG A 23 4.93 -13.38 -0.05
N SER A 24 5.26 -13.96 -1.21
CA SER A 24 5.78 -13.24 -2.39
C SER A 24 4.67 -12.79 -3.36
N GLU A 25 3.39 -12.85 -2.94
CA GLU A 25 2.27 -12.35 -3.73
C GLU A 25 2.29 -10.81 -3.78
N ASN A 26 2.24 -10.27 -5.00
CA ASN A 26 2.23 -8.83 -5.27
C ASN A 26 0.82 -8.29 -5.54
N CYS A 27 -0.17 -9.19 -5.70
CA CYS A 27 -1.57 -8.84 -5.90
C CYS A 27 -2.22 -8.35 -4.60
N ALA A 28 -2.36 -7.04 -4.47
CA ALA A 28 -2.97 -6.38 -3.31
C ALA A 28 -4.41 -6.83 -3.07
N THR A 29 -5.19 -7.04 -4.15
CA THR A 29 -6.56 -7.55 -4.03
C THR A 29 -6.63 -8.88 -3.29
N ARG A 30 -5.75 -9.81 -3.68
CA ARG A 30 -5.64 -11.12 -3.04
C ARG A 30 -5.13 -11.00 -1.61
N ARG A 31 -4.08 -10.21 -1.40
CA ARG A 31 -3.47 -10.02 -0.07
C ARG A 31 -4.47 -9.45 0.93
N LEU A 32 -5.19 -8.38 0.57
CA LEU A 32 -6.19 -7.77 1.45
C LEU A 32 -7.33 -8.73 1.78
N SER A 33 -7.80 -9.49 0.78
CA SER A 33 -8.79 -10.54 1.01
C SER A 33 -8.26 -11.60 1.99
N GLN A 34 -7.00 -12.02 1.85
CA GLN A 34 -6.35 -12.93 2.80
C GLN A 34 -6.20 -12.33 4.20
N CYS A 35 -5.92 -11.04 4.34
CA CYS A 35 -5.88 -10.38 5.64
C CYS A 35 -7.25 -10.42 6.33
N THR A 36 -8.34 -10.20 5.59
CA THR A 36 -9.70 -10.30 6.13
C THR A 36 -10.07 -11.73 6.51
N SER A 37 -9.70 -12.72 5.70
CA SER A 37 -10.09 -14.13 5.93
C SER A 37 -9.21 -14.87 6.94
N PHE A 38 -7.89 -14.63 6.95
CA PHE A 38 -6.91 -15.39 7.76
C PHE A 38 -6.24 -14.55 8.86
N GLY A 39 -6.57 -13.26 8.95
CA GLY A 39 -5.92 -12.32 9.84
C GLY A 39 -4.64 -11.71 9.24
N VAL A 40 -4.30 -10.53 9.78
CA VAL A 40 -3.17 -9.71 9.34
C VAL A 40 -1.83 -10.39 9.62
N SER A 41 -1.65 -11.02 10.79
CA SER A 41 -0.38 -11.65 11.20
C SER A 41 0.06 -12.78 10.27
N THR A 42 -0.88 -13.57 9.75
CA THR A 42 -0.60 -14.65 8.78
C THR A 42 -0.01 -14.11 7.47
N ASN A 43 -0.29 -12.85 7.16
CA ASN A 43 0.14 -12.15 5.96
C ASN A 43 1.41 -11.31 6.18
N ASP A 44 2.04 -11.40 7.35
CA ASP A 44 3.30 -10.72 7.62
C ASP A 44 4.41 -11.22 6.70
N ILE A 45 5.07 -10.28 6.03
CA ILE A 45 6.17 -10.51 5.09
C ILE A 45 7.52 -10.03 5.63
N SER A 46 7.58 -9.47 6.84
CA SER A 46 8.79 -8.96 7.49
C SER A 46 9.92 -9.98 7.51
N GLN A 47 9.59 -11.26 7.72
CA GLN A 47 10.55 -12.38 7.75
C GLN A 47 11.39 -12.51 6.48
N LYS A 48 10.90 -12.04 5.32
CA LYS A 48 11.66 -12.03 4.07
C LYS A 48 12.93 -11.18 4.18
N PHE A 49 12.93 -10.17 5.04
CA PHE A 49 14.00 -9.16 5.14
C PHE A 49 14.95 -9.40 6.32
N TYR A 50 14.76 -10.48 7.09
CA TYR A 50 15.67 -10.87 8.16
C TYR A 50 16.93 -11.58 7.65
N GLY A 51 16.84 -12.22 6.48
CA GLY A 51 17.95 -12.95 5.84
C GLY A 51 18.90 -12.07 5.02
N ASP A 52 19.67 -12.75 4.17
CA ASP A 52 20.59 -12.15 3.22
C ASP A 52 19.83 -11.70 1.95
N PRO A 53 20.19 -10.57 1.29
CA PRO A 53 19.63 -10.21 -0.01
C PRO A 53 19.72 -11.32 -1.06
N ASP A 54 20.71 -12.21 -1.01
CA ASP A 54 20.87 -13.33 -1.95
C ASP A 54 19.70 -14.34 -1.88
N ASP A 55 19.03 -14.44 -0.73
CA ASP A 55 17.85 -15.30 -0.55
C ASP A 55 16.58 -14.67 -1.15
N ALA A 56 16.60 -13.37 -1.43
CA ALA A 56 15.49 -12.61 -1.99
C ALA A 56 15.58 -12.51 -3.52
N THR A 57 15.52 -13.66 -4.20
CA THR A 57 15.76 -13.79 -5.66
C THR A 57 14.86 -12.93 -6.56
N ASP A 58 13.76 -12.41 -6.04
CA ASP A 58 12.86 -11.53 -6.78
C ASP A 58 13.16 -10.04 -6.61
N LEU A 59 14.13 -9.65 -5.78
CA LEU A 59 14.54 -8.26 -5.54
C LEU A 59 16.00 -8.03 -5.93
N SER A 60 16.32 -6.81 -6.37
CA SER A 60 17.71 -6.38 -6.42
C SER A 60 18.24 -6.13 -5.01
N GLU A 61 19.55 -6.20 -4.81
CA GLU A 61 20.20 -5.92 -3.52
C GLU A 61 19.81 -4.53 -2.97
N LEU A 62 19.85 -3.51 -3.83
CA LEU A 62 19.42 -2.15 -3.45
C LEU A 62 17.93 -2.10 -3.06
N ASP A 63 17.07 -2.83 -3.78
CA ASP A 63 15.65 -2.93 -3.45
C ASP A 63 15.39 -3.60 -2.11
N PHE A 64 16.20 -4.61 -1.79
CA PHE A 64 16.14 -5.35 -0.54
C PHE A 64 16.49 -4.42 0.63
N TYR A 65 17.66 -3.76 0.57
CA TYR A 65 18.11 -2.87 1.64
C TYR A 65 17.22 -1.65 1.82
N ALA A 66 16.72 -1.06 0.73
CA ALA A 66 15.80 0.07 0.83
C ALA A 66 14.50 -0.29 1.56
N ARG A 67 13.95 -1.48 1.29
CA ARG A 67 12.76 -1.98 2.00
C ARG A 67 13.08 -2.35 3.44
N LYS A 68 14.19 -3.04 3.66
CA LYS A 68 14.66 -3.41 5.00
C LYS A 68 14.78 -2.19 5.91
N ALA A 69 15.37 -1.10 5.43
CA ALA A 69 15.50 0.15 6.18
C ALA A 69 14.14 0.72 6.63
N VAL A 70 13.13 0.69 5.75
CA VAL A 70 11.76 1.15 6.07
C VAL A 70 11.08 0.20 7.07
N ILE A 71 11.27 -1.12 6.94
CA ILE A 71 10.72 -2.12 7.88
C ILE A 71 11.30 -1.92 9.26
N GLU A 72 12.62 -1.80 9.36
CA GLU A 72 13.33 -1.64 10.62
C GLU A 72 12.91 -0.35 11.33
N GLU A 73 12.75 0.76 10.60
CA GLU A 73 12.28 2.02 11.18
C GLU A 73 10.83 1.94 11.68
N VAL A 74 9.94 1.26 10.96
CA VAL A 74 8.56 1.04 11.43
C VAL A 74 8.53 0.10 12.65
N ALA A 75 9.38 -0.93 12.67
CA ALA A 75 9.49 -1.86 13.78
C ALA A 75 10.04 -1.18 15.04
N GLU A 76 11.13 -0.41 14.92
CA GLU A 76 11.70 0.39 16.00
C GLU A 76 10.65 1.34 16.61
N TRP A 77 9.87 2.01 15.77
CA TRP A 77 8.76 2.84 16.26
C TRP A 77 7.70 2.02 17.02
N CYS A 78 7.36 0.81 16.56
CA CYS A 78 6.40 -0.04 17.27
C CYS A 78 6.93 -0.44 18.64
N ASP A 79 8.20 -0.84 18.73
CA ASP A 79 8.86 -1.25 19.97
C ASP A 79 8.95 -0.08 20.96
N GLU A 80 9.35 1.11 20.49
CA GLU A 80 9.40 2.32 21.31
C GLU A 80 8.04 2.76 21.85
N ASN A 81 6.94 2.40 21.16
CA ASN A 81 5.59 2.82 21.51
C ASN A 81 4.74 1.69 22.10
N GLU A 82 5.33 0.53 22.36
CA GLU A 82 4.65 -0.58 23.03
C GLU A 82 4.16 -0.14 24.42
N GLY A 83 2.88 -0.34 24.71
CA GLY A 83 2.27 -0.02 26.01
C GLY A 83 1.98 1.47 26.30
N LYS A 84 2.26 2.40 25.37
CA LYS A 84 1.91 3.83 25.54
C LYS A 84 0.43 4.10 25.22
N LYS A 85 -0.28 4.83 26.10
CA LYS A 85 -1.64 5.36 25.86
C LYS A 85 -1.60 6.83 25.39
N PRO A 86 -2.52 7.29 24.52
CA PRO A 86 -3.61 6.54 23.89
C PRO A 86 -3.15 5.76 22.65
N GLU A 87 -3.65 4.52 22.52
CA GLU A 87 -3.44 3.64 21.36
C GLU A 87 -4.14 4.22 20.12
N ALA A 88 -3.46 5.13 19.44
CA ALA A 88 -3.99 5.72 18.22
C ALA A 88 -4.00 4.70 17.05
N ILE A 89 -3.29 3.57 17.21
CA ILE A 89 -3.26 2.37 16.35
C ILE A 89 -3.44 1.14 17.26
N HIS A 90 -4.09 0.08 16.78
CA HIS A 90 -4.32 -1.15 17.56
C HIS A 90 -2.99 -1.73 18.11
N ASN A 91 -2.84 -1.73 19.43
CA ASN A 91 -1.61 -2.14 20.15
C ASN A 91 -0.34 -1.39 19.70
N ASN A 92 -0.46 -0.22 19.06
CA ASN A 92 0.65 0.51 18.43
C ASN A 92 1.50 -0.36 17.48
N ARG A 93 0.88 -1.33 16.79
CA ARG A 93 1.58 -2.26 15.90
C ARG A 93 1.18 -2.07 14.44
N TRP A 94 2.18 -2.07 13.58
CA TRP A 94 2.05 -2.13 12.13
C TRP A 94 2.57 -3.47 11.63
N THR A 95 1.79 -4.14 10.78
CA THR A 95 2.22 -5.36 10.10
C THR A 95 2.46 -5.07 8.63
N GLN A 96 3.63 -5.46 8.12
CA GLN A 96 3.95 -5.34 6.71
C GLN A 96 3.22 -6.43 5.93
N ILE A 97 2.44 -6.07 4.91
CA ILE A 97 1.62 -7.03 4.14
C ILE A 97 2.00 -7.10 2.65
N LEU A 98 2.65 -6.06 2.13
CA LEU A 98 3.13 -6.01 0.73
C LEU A 98 4.48 -5.29 0.66
N TYR A 99 5.36 -5.80 -0.19
CA TYR A 99 6.64 -5.17 -0.57
C TYR A 99 6.74 -4.84 -2.07
N ARG A 100 5.67 -5.16 -2.81
CA ARG A 100 5.40 -4.79 -4.19
C ARG A 100 3.89 -4.72 -4.34
N TYR A 101 3.39 -3.60 -4.78
CA TYR A 101 1.97 -3.35 -4.91
C TYR A 101 1.55 -3.34 -6.38
N GLU A 102 0.77 -4.36 -6.73
CA GLU A 102 -0.10 -4.34 -7.89
C GLU A 102 -1.53 -4.51 -7.41
N ILE A 103 -2.47 -3.69 -7.88
CA ILE A 103 -3.88 -3.82 -7.52
C ILE A 103 -4.36 -5.25 -7.83
N VAL A 104 -4.07 -5.69 -9.04
CA VAL A 104 -4.19 -7.06 -9.52
C VAL A 104 -2.94 -7.43 -10.30
N LYS A 105 -2.63 -8.73 -10.42
CA LYS A 105 -1.51 -9.19 -11.25
C LYS A 105 -1.55 -8.55 -12.63
N SER A 106 -0.42 -8.04 -13.13
CA SER A 106 -0.27 -7.36 -14.42
C SER A 106 -0.97 -5.99 -14.54
N SER A 107 -1.48 -5.42 -13.44
CA SER A 107 -2.01 -4.05 -13.45
C SER A 107 -0.91 -2.99 -13.37
N ALA A 108 0.20 -3.32 -12.71
CA ALA A 108 1.36 -2.45 -12.68
C ALA A 108 1.98 -2.39 -14.08
N LYS A 109 1.93 -1.21 -14.69
CA LYS A 109 2.60 -0.95 -15.98
C LYS A 109 4.08 -0.60 -15.80
N ARG A 110 4.55 -0.48 -14.55
CA ARG A 110 5.89 -0.05 -14.15
C ARG A 110 6.27 -0.72 -12.83
N PRO A 111 7.54 -1.04 -12.60
CA PRO A 111 8.03 -1.41 -11.29
C PRO A 111 8.02 -0.17 -10.40
N VAL A 112 6.92 0.04 -9.69
CA VAL A 112 6.89 0.98 -8.57
C VAL A 112 7.42 0.22 -7.37
N ARG A 113 8.35 0.84 -6.61
CA ARG A 113 8.84 0.26 -5.37
C ARG A 113 8.00 0.86 -4.25
N ASP A 114 7.28 0.01 -3.57
CA ASP A 114 6.32 0.42 -2.55
C ASP A 114 6.19 -0.63 -1.45
N MET A 115 5.66 -0.17 -0.33
CA MET A 115 5.42 -0.98 0.85
C MET A 115 4.09 -0.60 1.46
N VAL A 116 3.35 -1.63 1.86
CA VAL A 116 2.07 -1.45 2.54
C VAL A 116 2.13 -2.12 3.89
N PHE A 117 1.80 -1.35 4.92
CA PHE A 117 1.58 -1.82 6.28
C PHE A 117 0.12 -1.62 6.64
N THR A 118 -0.38 -2.44 7.55
CA THR A 118 -1.73 -2.30 8.10
C THR A 118 -1.72 -2.56 9.61
N ASP A 119 -2.69 -1.97 10.30
CA ASP A 119 -2.91 -2.29 11.71
C ASP A 119 -3.66 -3.63 11.87
N GLY A 120 -3.74 -4.14 13.09
CA GLY A 120 -4.42 -5.41 13.37
C GLY A 120 -5.91 -5.44 13.03
N THR A 121 -6.51 -4.28 12.70
CA THR A 121 -7.94 -4.13 12.42
C THR A 121 -8.26 -3.90 10.94
N ILE A 122 -7.24 -3.75 10.08
CA ILE A 122 -7.41 -3.44 8.65
C ILE A 122 -8.17 -2.10 8.46
N SER A 123 -8.09 -1.20 9.44
CA SER A 123 -8.74 0.12 9.38
C SER A 123 -7.77 1.24 9.04
N ARG A 124 -6.47 1.00 9.23
CA ARG A 124 -5.41 1.96 8.93
C ARG A 124 -4.32 1.31 8.12
N PHE A 125 -3.72 2.10 7.23
CA PHE A 125 -2.64 1.66 6.37
C PHE A 125 -1.55 2.71 6.29
N LEU A 126 -0.30 2.24 6.29
CA LEU A 126 0.85 3.03 5.85
C LEU A 126 1.20 2.60 4.43
N PHE A 127 1.40 3.58 3.55
CA PHE A 127 1.80 3.37 2.18
C PHE A 127 3.10 4.15 1.92
N VAL A 128 4.20 3.44 1.75
CA VAL A 128 5.52 4.05 1.57
C VAL A 128 6.00 3.78 0.15
N MET A 129 6.20 4.83 -0.64
CA MET A 129 6.86 4.77 -1.93
C MET A 129 8.38 4.90 -1.76
N ILE A 130 9.15 4.09 -2.47
CA ILE A 130 10.62 4.14 -2.47
C ILE A 130 11.07 4.58 -3.86
N PHE A 131 11.46 5.84 -4.00
CA PHE A 131 11.92 6.35 -5.30
C PHE A 131 13.44 6.21 -5.45
N PRO A 132 13.95 6.10 -6.69
CA PRO A 132 15.39 6.17 -6.93
C PRO A 132 15.92 7.60 -6.72
N GLU A 133 17.23 7.77 -6.83
CA GLU A 133 17.85 9.09 -6.91
C GLU A 133 17.42 9.82 -8.19
N THR A 134 17.40 11.15 -8.10
CA THR A 134 17.17 12.03 -9.25
C THR A 134 18.40 11.98 -10.16
N CYS A 135 18.28 11.53 -11.42
CA CYS A 135 19.40 11.63 -12.37
C CYS A 135 19.63 13.11 -12.73
N ASP A 136 20.87 13.60 -12.67
CA ASP A 136 21.23 14.99 -13.02
C ASP A 136 20.91 15.38 -14.47
N SER A 137 20.62 14.41 -15.35
CA SER A 137 20.20 14.70 -16.73
C SER A 137 18.69 14.96 -16.92
N GLY A 138 17.94 14.99 -15.81
CA GLY A 138 16.54 15.39 -15.75
C GLY A 138 15.56 14.22 -15.70
N ASN A 139 14.46 14.29 -14.95
CA ASN A 139 14.04 15.22 -13.90
C ASN A 139 12.99 14.45 -13.10
N PHE A 140 13.42 13.60 -12.17
CA PHE A 140 12.53 13.19 -11.11
C PHE A 140 12.47 14.37 -10.13
N SER A 141 11.37 15.11 -10.12
CA SER A 141 11.19 16.19 -9.16
C SER A 141 10.50 15.67 -7.90
N HIS A 142 10.73 16.31 -6.76
CA HIS A 142 9.90 16.07 -5.56
C HIS A 142 8.41 16.20 -5.88
N HIS A 143 8.04 17.09 -6.81
CA HIS A 143 6.67 17.23 -7.29
C HIS A 143 6.13 15.97 -7.97
N ASP A 144 6.95 15.29 -8.79
CA ASP A 144 6.56 14.01 -9.40
C ASP A 144 6.42 12.92 -8.33
N TYR A 145 7.33 12.86 -7.36
CA TYR A 145 7.26 11.91 -6.25
C TYR A 145 6.01 12.11 -5.39
N ASP A 146 5.68 13.35 -5.07
CA ASP A 146 4.45 13.69 -4.36
C ASP A 146 3.21 13.29 -5.16
N THR A 147 3.15 13.69 -6.43
CA THR A 147 2.02 13.38 -7.33
C THR A 147 1.83 11.88 -7.48
N MET A 148 2.91 11.12 -7.68
CA MET A 148 2.86 9.67 -7.78
C MET A 148 2.45 9.02 -6.45
N THR A 149 2.96 9.51 -5.32
CA THR A 149 2.61 8.99 -4.00
C THR A 149 1.13 9.19 -3.70
N LYS A 150 0.60 10.39 -3.93
CA LYS A 150 -0.84 10.67 -3.75
C LYS A 150 -1.68 9.81 -4.69
N TYR A 151 -1.30 9.70 -5.96
CA TYR A 151 -2.00 8.86 -6.92
C TYR A 151 -2.05 7.39 -6.52
N GLN A 152 -0.93 6.82 -6.04
CA GLN A 152 -0.93 5.42 -5.56
C GLN A 152 -1.75 5.25 -4.28
N ALA A 153 -1.74 6.24 -3.39
CA ALA A 153 -2.59 6.23 -2.20
C ALA A 153 -4.09 6.27 -2.55
N ASP A 154 -4.49 7.09 -3.53
CA ASP A 154 -5.85 7.14 -4.06
C ASP A 154 -6.27 5.82 -4.73
N ARG A 155 -5.35 5.21 -5.47
CA ARG A 155 -5.54 3.88 -6.07
C ARG A 155 -5.74 2.81 -5.02
N PHE A 156 -4.95 2.86 -3.96
CA PHE A 156 -5.07 1.92 -2.86
C PHE A 156 -6.37 2.14 -2.09
N MET A 157 -6.79 3.39 -1.86
CA MET A 157 -8.09 3.68 -1.25
C MET A 157 -9.26 3.22 -2.14
N SER A 158 -9.14 3.35 -3.47
CA SER A 158 -10.13 2.81 -4.40
C SER A 158 -10.26 1.30 -4.27
N LEU A 159 -9.14 0.58 -4.10
CA LEU A 159 -9.13 -0.86 -3.84
C LEU A 159 -9.79 -1.22 -2.49
N LEU A 160 -9.45 -0.49 -1.42
CA LEU A 160 -10.05 -0.70 -0.10
C LEU A 160 -11.56 -0.45 -0.13
N THR A 161 -11.99 0.63 -0.78
CA THR A 161 -13.41 0.95 -0.98
C THR A 161 -14.10 -0.17 -1.76
N TYR A 162 -13.45 -0.74 -2.77
CA TYR A 162 -14.01 -1.87 -3.51
C TYR A 162 -14.22 -3.12 -2.64
N LEU A 163 -13.17 -3.54 -1.94
CA LEU A 163 -13.15 -4.81 -1.20
C LEU A 163 -13.89 -4.76 0.13
N HIS A 164 -13.95 -3.59 0.75
CA HIS A 164 -14.42 -3.41 2.11
C HIS A 164 -15.57 -2.40 2.22
N HIS A 165 -16.32 -2.15 1.13
CA HIS A 165 -17.46 -1.23 1.11
C HIS A 165 -18.54 -1.51 2.18
N ASP A 166 -18.68 -2.77 2.60
CA ASP A 166 -19.63 -3.18 3.64
C ASP A 166 -19.10 -2.98 5.08
N ILE A 167 -17.79 -2.76 5.23
CA ILE A 167 -17.16 -2.58 6.53
C ILE A 167 -17.22 -1.08 6.84
N GLN A 168 -18.10 -0.70 7.77
CA GLN A 168 -18.29 0.70 8.20
C GLN A 168 -17.03 1.38 8.76
N SER A 169 -15.92 0.67 8.96
CA SER A 169 -14.67 1.28 9.40
C SER A 169 -14.09 2.13 8.26
N LEU A 170 -14.05 3.45 8.49
CA LEU A 170 -13.36 4.42 7.65
C LEU A 170 -11.89 3.99 7.49
N SER A 171 -11.59 3.29 6.40
CA SER A 171 -10.21 2.98 6.05
C SER A 171 -9.45 4.28 5.86
N ARG A 172 -8.27 4.38 6.47
CA ARG A 172 -7.40 5.54 6.35
C ARG A 172 -6.05 5.10 5.79
N VAL A 173 -5.65 5.72 4.69
CA VAL A 173 -4.35 5.48 4.06
C VAL A 173 -3.48 6.70 4.34
N ARG A 174 -2.38 6.47 5.05
CA ARG A 174 -1.34 7.47 5.25
C ARG A 174 -0.19 7.14 4.31
N ALA A 175 0.13 8.04 3.38
CA ALA A 175 1.13 7.79 2.36
C ALA A 175 2.29 8.79 2.40
N THR A 176 3.50 8.32 2.15
CA THR A 176 4.69 9.16 1.97
C THR A 176 5.69 8.46 1.05
N TYR A 177 6.85 9.07 0.84
CA TYR A 177 7.93 8.45 0.11
C TYR A 177 9.29 8.65 0.76
N THR A 178 10.25 7.86 0.34
CA THR A 178 11.67 8.04 0.67
C THR A 178 12.56 7.83 -0.56
N THR A 179 13.82 8.25 -0.44
CA THR A 179 14.83 8.27 -1.51
C THR A 179 16.20 7.87 -0.94
N PRO A 180 17.18 7.50 -1.79
CA PRO A 180 18.53 7.20 -1.32
C PRO A 180 19.22 8.42 -0.68
N GLU A 181 18.95 9.64 -1.15
CA GLU A 181 19.42 10.89 -0.53
C GLU A 181 19.04 10.99 0.95
N ARG A 182 17.84 10.51 1.30
CA ARG A 182 17.33 10.45 2.68
C ARG A 182 17.73 9.15 3.40
N LYS A 183 18.64 8.37 2.82
CA LYS A 183 19.08 7.04 3.30
C LYS A 183 17.90 6.10 3.56
N PHE A 184 16.85 6.22 2.74
CA PHE A 184 15.59 5.48 2.88
C PHE A 184 14.86 5.68 4.23
N LYS A 185 15.18 6.73 4.99
CA LYS A 185 14.51 7.04 6.25
C LYS A 185 13.15 7.71 6.04
N LEU A 186 12.20 7.43 6.92
CA LEU A 186 10.88 8.05 6.94
C LEU A 186 10.94 9.42 7.63
N ASN A 187 9.90 10.23 7.43
CA ASN A 187 9.72 11.42 8.25
C ASN A 187 9.18 10.98 9.61
N ILE A 188 9.76 11.43 10.73
CA ILE A 188 9.30 11.08 12.08
C ILE A 188 7.82 11.40 12.30
N ASP A 189 7.32 12.47 11.67
CA ASP A 189 5.91 12.85 11.74
C ASP A 189 5.02 11.80 11.08
N PHE A 190 5.54 11.00 10.14
CA PHE A 190 4.79 9.96 9.43
C PHE A 190 4.26 8.87 10.37
N LEU A 191 5.02 8.47 11.39
CA LEU A 191 4.58 7.42 12.31
C LEU A 191 3.87 8.00 13.54
N THR A 192 4.25 9.21 13.96
CA THR A 192 3.80 9.80 15.24
C THR A 192 2.52 10.63 15.15
N LYS A 193 2.34 11.45 14.11
CA LYS A 193 1.24 12.43 14.03
C LYS A 193 0.08 11.91 13.19
N LEU A 194 -0.76 11.03 13.74
CA LEU A 194 -1.84 10.37 12.97
C LEU A 194 -2.97 11.29 12.45
N GLY A 195 -3.05 12.53 12.94
CA GLY A 195 -3.96 13.56 12.40
C GLY A 195 -3.36 14.31 11.20
N SER A 196 -4.16 15.19 10.59
CA SER A 196 -3.80 15.91 9.36
C SER A 196 -2.39 16.54 9.43
N PRO A 197 -1.58 16.46 8.36
CA PRO A 197 -0.21 16.94 8.37
C PRO A 197 -0.16 18.42 8.74
N THR A 198 0.70 18.78 9.70
CA THR A 198 0.89 20.17 10.13
C THR A 198 2.06 20.85 9.41
N SER A 199 2.83 20.12 8.60
CA SER A 199 4.10 20.61 8.08
C SER A 199 4.17 20.61 6.55
N SER A 200 4.74 21.69 6.01
CA SER A 200 5.16 21.83 4.61
C SER A 200 6.46 21.08 4.30
N ILE A 201 6.92 20.22 5.22
CA ILE A 201 8.22 19.55 5.15
C ILE A 201 8.14 18.43 4.12
N LYS A 202 9.14 18.36 3.23
CA LYS A 202 9.30 17.26 2.27
C LYS A 202 10.01 16.07 2.94
N PRO A 203 9.63 14.83 2.61
CA PRO A 203 8.54 14.41 1.71
C PRO A 203 7.17 14.69 2.31
N SER A 204 6.19 15.02 1.46
CA SER A 204 4.82 15.26 1.94
C SER A 204 4.20 13.98 2.48
N ILE A 205 3.31 14.16 3.45
CA ILE A 205 2.53 13.09 4.06
C ILE A 205 1.09 13.27 3.60
N TRP A 206 0.56 12.31 2.87
CA TRP A 206 -0.81 12.31 2.36
C TRP A 206 -1.72 11.50 3.26
N HIS A 207 -2.88 12.04 3.58
CA HIS A 207 -3.94 11.34 4.30
C HIS A 207 -5.07 11.18 3.32
N VAL A 208 -5.39 9.94 2.98
CA VAL A 208 -6.46 9.60 2.06
C VAL A 208 -7.49 8.81 2.84
N THR A 209 -8.74 9.28 2.78
CA THR A 209 -9.91 8.69 3.42
C THR A 209 -10.92 8.26 2.34
N SER A 210 -11.91 7.46 2.73
CA SER A 210 -12.94 6.97 1.80
C SER A 210 -13.84 8.07 1.21
N ASP A 211 -13.85 9.26 1.81
CA ASP A 211 -14.63 10.42 1.39
C ASP A 211 -13.84 11.42 0.53
N GLU A 212 -12.50 11.42 0.61
CA GLU A 212 -11.65 12.43 -0.05
C GLU A 212 -10.77 11.87 -1.17
N PHE A 213 -10.80 10.56 -1.43
CA PHE A 213 -9.98 9.95 -2.47
C PHE A 213 -10.46 10.26 -3.89
N VAL A 214 -9.53 10.25 -4.84
CA VAL A 214 -9.83 10.39 -6.26
C VAL A 214 -10.00 9.01 -6.90
N PRO A 215 -11.18 8.67 -7.48
CA PRO A 215 -11.38 7.40 -8.17
C PRO A 215 -10.42 7.22 -9.36
N CYS A 216 -9.74 6.08 -9.43
CA CYS A 216 -8.63 5.90 -10.37
C CYS A 216 -8.40 4.46 -10.84
N LEU A 217 -9.37 3.56 -10.62
CA LEU A 217 -9.35 2.21 -11.18
C LEU A 217 -9.93 2.21 -12.59
N SER A 218 -9.37 1.38 -13.48
CA SER A 218 -9.93 1.12 -14.79
C SER A 218 -10.95 -0.02 -14.76
N ALA A 219 -11.89 -0.04 -15.72
CA ALA A 219 -12.85 -1.14 -15.85
C ALA A 219 -12.17 -2.51 -15.93
N SER A 220 -11.07 -2.61 -16.69
CA SER A 220 -10.30 -3.87 -16.81
C SER A 220 -9.67 -4.30 -15.47
N GLU A 221 -9.27 -3.37 -14.61
CA GLU A 221 -8.80 -3.70 -13.26
C GLU A 221 -9.94 -4.23 -12.40
N LEU A 222 -11.12 -3.60 -12.45
CA LEU A 222 -12.30 -4.06 -11.71
C LEU A 222 -12.72 -5.47 -12.13
N ASP A 223 -12.72 -5.78 -13.44
CA ASP A 223 -13.04 -7.13 -13.93
C ASP A 223 -12.02 -8.18 -13.45
N LYS A 224 -10.74 -7.81 -13.42
CA LYS A 224 -9.69 -8.67 -12.85
C LYS A 224 -9.86 -8.85 -11.33
N MET A 225 -10.28 -7.81 -10.62
CA MET A 225 -10.55 -7.87 -9.19
C MET A 225 -11.71 -8.80 -8.89
N ASP A 226 -12.81 -8.74 -9.67
CA ASP A 226 -13.93 -9.68 -9.57
C ASP A 226 -13.46 -11.12 -9.71
N ASN A 227 -12.60 -11.40 -10.70
CA ASN A 227 -12.07 -12.74 -10.91
C ASN A 227 -11.21 -13.22 -9.73
N VAL A 228 -10.42 -12.33 -9.12
CA VAL A 228 -9.62 -12.67 -7.93
C VAL A 228 -10.51 -12.95 -6.72
N VAL A 229 -11.54 -12.11 -6.50
CA VAL A 229 -12.46 -12.26 -5.36
C VAL A 229 -13.32 -13.52 -5.51
N ALA A 230 -13.80 -13.82 -6.72
CA ALA A 230 -14.60 -15.02 -6.99
C ALA A 230 -13.84 -16.33 -6.75
N GLN A 231 -12.50 -16.32 -6.81
CA GLN A 231 -11.66 -17.47 -6.47
C GLN A 231 -11.52 -17.69 -4.95
N GLY A 232 -11.67 -16.62 -4.16
CA GLY A 232 -11.41 -16.65 -2.72
C GLY A 232 -12.59 -17.17 -1.90
N GLU A 233 -13.83 -16.83 -2.26
CA GLU A 233 -15.02 -17.20 -1.49
C GLU A 233 -16.15 -17.65 -2.42
N SER A 234 -16.68 -18.86 -2.20
CA SER A 234 -17.74 -19.48 -3.00
C SER A 234 -19.11 -18.81 -2.87
N SER A 235 -19.25 -17.75 -2.05
CA SER A 235 -20.55 -17.22 -1.63
C SER A 235 -20.69 -15.69 -1.60
N LYS A 236 -19.66 -14.89 -1.92
CA LYS A 236 -19.85 -13.43 -1.96
C LYS A 236 -20.61 -13.01 -3.21
N THR A 237 -21.74 -12.34 -3.01
CA THR A 237 -22.42 -11.59 -4.06
C THR A 237 -21.43 -10.64 -4.71
N ARG A 238 -21.42 -10.62 -6.06
CA ARG A 238 -20.60 -9.68 -6.83
C ARG A 238 -20.77 -8.26 -6.30
N THR A 239 -19.67 -7.51 -6.25
CA THR A 239 -19.68 -6.11 -5.89
C THR A 239 -20.72 -5.36 -6.72
N THR A 240 -21.56 -4.56 -6.06
CA THR A 240 -22.65 -3.86 -6.73
C THR A 240 -22.11 -2.84 -7.75
N GLN A 241 -22.89 -2.54 -8.78
CA GLN A 241 -22.52 -1.52 -9.77
C GLN A 241 -22.26 -0.16 -9.10
N SER A 242 -23.03 0.20 -8.06
CA SER A 242 -22.82 1.43 -7.30
C SER A 242 -21.43 1.53 -6.68
N VAL A 243 -20.86 0.43 -6.17
CA VAL A 243 -19.50 0.44 -5.62
C VAL A 243 -18.46 0.54 -6.73
N ARG A 244 -18.68 -0.12 -7.88
CA ARG A 244 -17.81 -0.01 -9.06
C ARG A 244 -17.73 1.44 -9.54
N ASP A 245 -18.87 2.09 -9.66
CA ASP A 245 -18.98 3.47 -10.14
C ASP A 245 -18.25 4.46 -9.22
N LYS A 246 -18.22 4.19 -7.90
CA LYS A 246 -17.48 5.02 -6.92
C LYS A 246 -15.97 4.97 -7.07
N VAL A 247 -15.40 3.89 -7.63
CA VAL A 247 -13.95 3.68 -7.67
C VAL A 247 -13.38 3.74 -9.10
N LEU A 248 -14.27 3.76 -10.10
CA LEU A 248 -13.94 3.88 -11.51
C LEU A 248 -13.38 5.28 -11.81
N GLY A 249 -12.15 5.34 -12.29
CA GLY A 249 -11.48 6.57 -12.68
C GLY A 249 -11.75 6.98 -14.12
N SER A 250 -11.52 8.26 -14.40
CA SER A 250 -11.55 8.83 -15.75
C SER A 250 -10.14 8.96 -16.34
N ALA A 251 -10.04 9.39 -17.60
CA ALA A 251 -8.73 9.70 -18.19
C ALA A 251 -8.01 10.86 -17.49
N GLU A 252 -8.78 11.76 -16.85
CA GLU A 252 -8.30 12.97 -16.17
C GLU A 252 -7.72 12.67 -14.79
N THR A 253 -8.08 11.53 -14.18
CA THR A 253 -7.56 11.14 -12.86
C THR A 253 -6.16 10.52 -12.93
N LYS A 254 -5.55 10.47 -14.12
CA LYS A 254 -4.16 10.04 -14.30
C LYS A 254 -3.21 11.11 -13.77
N PRO A 255 -2.11 10.71 -13.10
CA PRO A 255 -1.18 11.66 -12.51
C PRO A 255 -0.53 12.52 -13.60
N ASN A 256 -0.50 13.84 -13.38
CA ASN A 256 0.24 14.75 -14.25
C ASN A 256 1.70 14.80 -13.82
N VAL A 257 2.50 13.92 -14.41
CA VAL A 257 3.92 13.76 -14.13
C VAL A 257 4.76 14.02 -15.38
N SER A 258 6.05 14.25 -15.18
CA SER A 258 7.02 14.46 -16.25
C SER A 258 7.00 13.31 -17.28
N SER A 259 7.46 13.60 -18.51
CA SER A 259 7.47 12.62 -19.62
C SER A 259 8.25 11.33 -19.27
N HIS A 260 9.24 11.42 -18.37
CA HIS A 260 9.99 10.28 -17.83
C HIS A 260 9.07 9.27 -17.13
N TRP A 261 8.08 9.75 -16.38
CA TRP A 261 7.03 8.92 -15.78
C TRP A 261 5.91 8.54 -16.75
N LYS A 262 5.93 9.02 -18.00
CA LYS A 262 4.94 8.66 -19.04
C LYS A 262 5.48 7.60 -20.01
N HIS A 263 6.81 7.44 -20.14
CA HIS A 263 7.42 6.43 -21.04
C HIS A 263 7.56 5.06 -20.37
N ARG A 264 7.22 3.98 -21.11
CA ARG A 264 7.12 2.59 -20.60
C ARG A 264 8.47 1.98 -20.22
N ASN A 265 9.52 2.40 -20.91
CA ASN A 265 10.89 2.11 -20.52
C ASN A 265 11.46 3.39 -19.91
N PRO A 266 12.10 3.34 -18.74
CA PRO A 266 13.09 4.35 -18.43
C PRO A 266 14.10 4.24 -19.58
N ARG A 267 14.05 5.16 -20.55
CA ARG A 267 15.20 5.33 -21.43
C ARG A 267 16.38 5.49 -20.48
N GLN A 268 17.45 4.73 -20.72
CA GLN A 268 18.75 5.02 -20.13
C GLN A 268 18.87 6.53 -20.08
N CYS A 269 19.11 7.07 -18.88
CA CYS A 269 19.44 8.48 -18.74
C CYS A 269 20.59 8.71 -19.75
N ASP A 270 20.32 9.45 -20.86
CA ASP A 270 21.17 9.48 -22.08
C ASP A 270 22.61 9.91 -21.76
N LEU A 271 22.80 10.57 -20.61
CA LEU A 271 24.09 10.99 -20.07
C LEU A 271 24.81 9.93 -19.22
N CYS A 272 24.10 9.18 -18.36
CA CYS A 272 24.77 8.27 -17.40
C CYS A 272 24.78 6.81 -17.85
N GLN A 273 24.00 6.43 -18.87
CA GLN A 273 23.88 5.06 -19.40
C GLN A 273 23.54 3.97 -18.36
N THR A 274 23.29 4.36 -17.09
CA THR A 274 23.01 3.43 -16.00
C THR A 274 21.62 2.84 -16.23
N ILE A 275 21.62 1.62 -16.76
CA ILE A 275 20.48 0.74 -16.72
C ILE A 275 20.31 0.41 -15.24
N SER A 276 19.17 0.75 -14.62
CA SER A 276 18.76 0.03 -13.44
C SER A 276 18.59 -1.42 -13.89
N ARG A 277 19.61 -2.26 -13.66
CA ARG A 277 19.51 -3.68 -13.89
C ARG A 277 18.40 -4.15 -12.95
N GLY A 278 17.25 -4.46 -13.55
CA GLY A 278 16.11 -5.05 -12.86
C GLY A 278 16.42 -6.47 -12.44
#